data_AF-A0A1V5FPN4-F1
#
_entry.id   AF-A0A1V5FPN4-F1
#
_cell.length_a   1.000
_cell.length_b   1.000
_cell.length_c   1.000
_cell.angle_alpha   90.00
_cell.angle_beta   90.00
_cell.angle_gamma   90.00
#
_symmetry.space_group_name_H-M   'P 1'
#
loop_
_entity.id
_entity.type
_entity.pdbx_description
1 polymer ?
#
loop_
_entity_poly.entity_id
_entity_poly.type
_entity_poly.pdbx_seq_one_letter_code
_entity_poly.pdbx_strand_id
1 'polypeptide(L)'
;MPQVHGAVRDAWMQACRVIDVELNAVTDNPLVFPDAENPSHIEDQVISAGHFHGMPLALAMSYLKAAIPVLASISERRLNKLVDPANNDGLPAFLIGNEDGTDSGFMIVQYTAAALVNDLATRAHPASVYSIPTSANAEDHVSMGTNEARHVLDMTEDLGHVLALELYTAAQALEYRQDMLNAARALAERGDWKAVAAKISCAPREDRAEWTVFEQDVRSLMDALCKADGFHAGSAVQNAHARIRKHIDFMRRDRAMDGDVQKICQLVASDALLGNAQ
;
A
#
# COMPACT_ATOMS: atom_id res chain seq x y z
N MET A 1 -4.62 -4.39 9.95
CA MET A 1 -3.65 -3.34 9.55
C MET A 1 -2.37 -3.46 10.36
N PRO A 2 -2.34 -3.32 11.71
CA PRO A 2 -1.10 -3.33 12.48
C PRO A 2 -0.27 -4.62 12.34
N GLN A 3 -0.92 -5.78 12.29
CA GLN A 3 -0.26 -7.08 12.25
C GLN A 3 0.51 -7.29 10.93
N VAL A 4 -0.09 -6.90 9.81
CA VAL A 4 0.53 -7.03 8.47
C VAL A 4 1.62 -5.97 8.29
N HIS A 5 1.35 -4.71 8.64
CA HIS A 5 2.33 -3.63 8.52
C HIS A 5 3.51 -3.83 9.49
N GLY A 6 3.24 -4.33 10.70
CA GLY A 6 4.27 -4.67 11.68
C GLY A 6 5.21 -5.75 11.17
N ALA A 7 4.67 -6.85 10.63
CA ALA A 7 5.50 -7.92 10.07
C ALA A 7 6.39 -7.46 8.91
N VAL A 8 5.88 -6.58 8.04
CA VAL A 8 6.68 -5.98 6.94
C VAL A 8 7.75 -5.04 7.50
N ARG A 9 7.41 -4.25 8.52
CA ARG A 9 8.37 -3.38 9.21
C ARG A 9 9.48 -4.19 9.91
N ASP A 10 9.17 -5.35 10.48
CA ASP A 10 10.17 -6.22 11.10
C ASP A 10 11.15 -6.77 10.05
N ALA A 11 10.66 -7.15 8.86
CA ALA A 11 11.52 -7.55 7.74
C ALA A 11 12.46 -6.42 7.30
N TRP A 12 11.93 -5.19 7.18
CA TRP A 12 12.72 -3.99 6.89
C TRP A 12 13.77 -3.71 7.97
N MET A 13 13.39 -3.75 9.25
CA MET A 13 14.32 -3.50 10.36
C MET A 13 15.44 -4.54 10.42
N GLN A 14 15.13 -5.80 10.13
CA GLN A 14 16.14 -6.86 10.02
C GLN A 14 17.10 -6.60 8.86
N ALA A 15 16.61 -6.18 7.70
CA ALA A 15 17.44 -5.79 6.57
C ALA A 15 18.38 -4.63 6.92
N CYS A 16 17.86 -3.56 7.53
CA CYS A 16 18.68 -2.43 8.01
C CYS A 16 19.78 -2.89 8.97
N ARG A 17 19.44 -3.75 9.94
CA ARG A 17 20.42 -4.26 10.91
C ARG A 17 21.54 -5.05 10.23
N VAL A 18 21.22 -5.90 9.25
CA VAL A 18 22.24 -6.70 8.54
C VAL A 18 23.10 -5.82 7.63
N ILE A 19 22.50 -4.87 6.92
CA ILE A 19 23.23 -3.91 6.08
C ILE A 19 24.19 -3.08 6.93
N ASP A 20 23.75 -2.59 8.10
CA ASP A 20 24.59 -1.81 9.00
C ASP A 20 25.83 -2.60 9.46
N VAL A 21 25.66 -3.89 9.79
CA VAL A 21 26.80 -4.76 10.12
C VAL A 21 27.73 -4.94 8.93
N GLU A 22 27.20 -5.21 7.74
CA GLU A 22 28.01 -5.46 6.54
C GLU A 22 28.79 -4.21 6.09
N LEU A 23 28.19 -3.02 6.18
CA LEU A 23 28.85 -1.75 5.88
C LEU A 23 30.07 -1.48 6.77
N ASN A 24 30.10 -2.08 7.97
CA ASN A 24 31.20 -1.97 8.92
C ASN A 24 32.10 -3.22 8.93
N ALA A 25 31.91 -4.17 8.02
CA ALA A 25 32.70 -5.39 7.91
C ALA A 25 33.87 -5.23 6.93
N VAL A 26 34.91 -6.05 7.10
CA VAL A 26 35.96 -6.23 6.08
C VAL A 26 35.58 -7.44 5.23
N THR A 27 35.09 -7.17 4.01
CA THR A 27 34.57 -8.19 3.08
C THR A 27 35.58 -8.64 2.03
N ASP A 28 36.81 -8.15 2.07
CA ASP A 28 37.87 -8.51 1.13
C ASP A 28 38.61 -9.80 1.58
N ASN A 29 39.44 -10.35 0.68
CA ASN A 29 40.29 -11.49 0.95
C ASN A 29 41.58 -11.44 0.11
N PRO A 30 42.78 -11.66 0.70
CA PRO A 30 43.02 -12.03 2.09
C PRO A 30 42.99 -10.85 3.07
N LEU A 31 42.82 -11.18 4.35
CA LEU A 31 42.92 -10.22 5.45
C LEU A 31 44.37 -10.12 5.92
N VAL A 32 44.83 -8.90 6.20
CA VAL A 32 46.19 -8.63 6.67
C VAL A 32 46.13 -8.04 8.08
N PHE A 33 46.91 -8.60 9.00
CA PHE A 33 47.02 -8.22 10.41
C PHE A 33 48.47 -7.83 10.75
N PRO A 34 48.89 -6.59 10.45
CA PRO A 34 50.27 -6.14 10.63
C PRO A 34 50.77 -6.20 12.08
N ASP A 35 49.85 -6.05 13.04
CA ASP A 35 50.14 -6.02 14.48
C ASP A 35 49.97 -7.40 15.14
N ALA A 36 49.97 -8.49 14.36
CA ALA A 36 49.91 -9.84 14.92
C ALA A 36 51.07 -10.06 15.91
N GLU A 37 50.79 -10.72 17.04
CA GLU A 37 51.80 -10.96 18.08
C GLU A 37 52.74 -12.10 17.67
N ASN A 38 54.05 -11.83 17.66
CA ASN A 38 55.13 -12.80 17.39
C ASN A 38 54.99 -13.63 16.09
N PRO A 39 54.75 -13.00 14.91
CA PRO A 39 54.75 -13.72 13.64
C PRO A 39 56.17 -14.24 13.35
N SER A 40 56.28 -15.51 12.99
CA SER A 40 57.56 -16.10 12.58
C SER A 40 57.85 -15.80 11.10
N HIS A 41 56.80 -15.64 10.30
CA HIS A 41 56.84 -15.31 8.88
C HIS A 41 55.76 -14.28 8.50
N ILE A 42 55.86 -13.67 7.30
CA ILE A 42 54.88 -12.67 6.82
C ILE A 42 53.50 -13.30 6.62
N GLU A 43 53.46 -14.54 6.15
CA GLU A 43 52.24 -15.33 5.98
C GLU A 43 51.47 -15.53 7.30
N ASP A 44 52.11 -15.49 8.46
CA ASP A 44 51.44 -15.57 9.77
C ASP A 44 50.59 -14.32 10.06
N GLN A 45 50.79 -13.24 9.30
CA GLN A 45 50.00 -12.00 9.36
C GLN A 45 48.87 -11.97 8.33
N VAL A 46 48.72 -13.02 7.51
CA VAL A 46 47.76 -13.07 6.40
C VAL A 46 46.77 -14.20 6.62
N ILE A 47 45.48 -13.87 6.72
CA ILE A 47 44.40 -14.85 6.88
C ILE A 47 43.58 -14.90 5.60
N SER A 48 43.52 -16.09 4.97
CA SER A 48 42.58 -16.36 3.88
C SER A 48 41.22 -16.76 4.47
N ALA A 49 40.17 -16.02 4.14
CA ALA A 49 38.81 -16.22 4.61
C ALA A 49 37.77 -15.98 3.49
N GLY A 50 36.53 -16.40 3.72
CA GLY A 50 35.42 -16.22 2.77
C GLY A 50 34.57 -14.97 3.04
N HIS A 51 35.13 -13.88 3.56
CA HIS A 51 34.35 -12.71 3.98
C HIS A 51 33.63 -11.99 2.82
N PHE A 52 34.04 -12.23 1.57
CA PHE A 52 33.34 -11.76 0.37
C PHE A 52 31.99 -12.47 0.15
N HIS A 53 31.70 -13.54 0.89
CA HIS A 53 30.49 -14.34 0.69
C HIS A 53 29.25 -13.63 1.28
N GLY A 54 28.53 -12.88 0.46
CA GLY A 54 27.36 -12.08 0.86
C GLY A 54 26.07 -12.84 1.19
N MET A 55 26.15 -14.01 1.83
CA MET A 55 24.95 -14.78 2.24
C MET A 55 24.11 -14.06 3.31
N PRO A 56 24.70 -13.36 4.31
CA PRO A 56 23.91 -12.59 5.27
C PRO A 56 22.98 -11.58 4.59
N LEU A 57 23.51 -10.81 3.63
CA LEU A 57 22.73 -9.88 2.82
C LEU A 57 21.66 -10.60 1.99
N ALA A 58 22.01 -11.70 1.32
CA ALA A 58 21.08 -12.43 0.45
C ALA A 58 19.84 -12.94 1.21
N LEU A 59 20.03 -13.52 2.40
CA LEU A 59 18.91 -14.02 3.22
C LEU A 59 18.06 -12.86 3.79
N ALA A 60 18.70 -11.78 4.23
CA ALA A 60 17.99 -10.60 4.71
C ALA A 60 17.15 -9.94 3.60
N MET A 61 17.72 -9.81 2.40
CA MET A 61 17.00 -9.30 1.23
C MET A 61 15.89 -10.24 0.78
N SER A 62 16.08 -11.57 0.84
CA SER A 62 15.03 -12.54 0.55
C SER A 62 13.82 -12.39 1.47
N TYR A 63 14.08 -12.15 2.76
CA TYR A 63 13.02 -11.89 3.74
C TYR A 63 12.27 -10.58 3.42
N LEU A 64 13.00 -9.50 3.15
CA LEU A 64 12.39 -8.23 2.75
C LEU A 64 11.60 -8.36 1.44
N LYS A 65 12.14 -9.07 0.44
CA LYS A 65 11.51 -9.33 -0.84
C LYS A 65 10.17 -10.05 -0.69
N ALA A 66 10.12 -11.08 0.16
CA ALA A 66 8.89 -11.79 0.46
C ALA A 66 7.84 -10.91 1.19
N ALA A 67 8.27 -9.86 1.90
CA ALA A 67 7.37 -8.95 2.61
C ALA A 67 6.68 -7.93 1.68
N ILE A 68 7.28 -7.59 0.54
CA ILE A 68 6.73 -6.62 -0.43
C ILE A 68 5.33 -6.99 -0.94
N PRO A 69 5.08 -8.18 -1.52
CA PRO A 69 3.74 -8.55 -2.01
C PRO A 69 2.71 -8.67 -0.87
N VAL A 70 3.14 -8.93 0.36
CA VAL A 70 2.25 -8.94 1.54
C VAL A 70 1.71 -7.54 1.81
N LEU A 71 2.55 -6.50 1.73
CA LEU A 71 2.11 -5.11 1.86
C LEU A 71 1.28 -4.64 0.66
N ALA A 72 1.70 -5.01 -0.55
CA ALA A 72 1.01 -4.64 -1.78
C ALA A 72 -0.41 -5.23 -1.83
N SER A 73 -0.56 -6.52 -1.50
CA SER A 73 -1.87 -7.18 -1.53
C SER A 73 -2.85 -6.59 -0.52
N ILE A 74 -2.43 -6.26 0.71
CA ILE A 74 -3.34 -5.61 1.66
C ILE A 74 -3.72 -4.18 1.23
N SER A 75 -2.84 -3.46 0.52
CA SER A 75 -3.14 -2.16 -0.08
C SER A 75 -4.19 -2.29 -1.18
N GLU A 76 -3.99 -3.22 -2.10
CA GLU A 76 -4.93 -3.49 -3.18
C GLU A 76 -6.30 -3.97 -2.62
N ARG A 77 -6.34 -4.77 -1.56
CA ARG A 77 -7.63 -5.15 -0.92
C ARG A 77 -8.39 -3.96 -0.35
N ARG A 78 -7.69 -2.92 0.15
CA ARG A 78 -8.34 -1.67 0.61
C ARG A 78 -8.86 -0.87 -0.57
N LEU A 79 -8.11 -0.79 -1.67
CA LEU A 79 -8.57 -0.22 -2.93
C LEU A 79 -9.84 -0.93 -3.41
N ASN A 80 -9.82 -2.26 -3.49
CA ASN A 80 -10.95 -3.09 -3.90
C ASN A 80 -12.20 -2.82 -3.05
N LYS A 81 -12.03 -2.70 -1.72
CA LYS A 81 -13.14 -2.38 -0.82
C LYS A 81 -13.86 -1.09 -1.20
N LEU A 82 -13.16 -0.07 -1.73
CA LEU A 82 -13.77 1.22 -2.08
C LEU A 82 -14.58 1.15 -3.38
N VAL A 83 -14.16 0.32 -4.33
CA VAL A 83 -14.80 0.23 -5.66
C VAL A 83 -15.92 -0.81 -5.71
N ASP A 84 -15.94 -1.77 -4.77
CA ASP A 84 -16.91 -2.86 -4.74
C ASP A 84 -18.21 -2.48 -4.00
N PRO A 85 -19.36 -2.34 -4.68
CA PRO A 85 -20.63 -1.96 -4.05
C PRO A 85 -21.13 -2.96 -3.00
N ALA A 86 -20.63 -4.21 -2.99
CA ALA A 86 -20.98 -5.16 -1.94
C ALA A 86 -20.31 -4.84 -0.59
N ASN A 87 -19.21 -4.07 -0.60
CA ASN A 87 -18.32 -3.91 0.55
C ASN A 87 -17.92 -2.44 0.83
N ASN A 88 -18.35 -1.49 -0.01
CA ASN A 88 -17.90 -0.09 0.04
C ASN A 88 -18.78 0.83 0.90
N ASP A 89 -19.71 0.28 1.68
CA ASP A 89 -20.62 1.02 2.58
C ASP A 89 -21.44 2.10 1.84
N GLY A 90 -21.95 1.79 0.64
CA GLY A 90 -22.89 2.63 -0.11
C GLY A 90 -22.28 3.62 -1.09
N LEU A 91 -20.96 3.59 -1.31
CA LEU A 91 -20.34 4.38 -2.38
C LEU A 91 -20.84 3.93 -3.76
N PRO A 92 -20.84 4.81 -4.77
CA PRO A 92 -21.13 4.40 -6.13
C PRO A 92 -20.18 3.29 -6.58
N ALA A 93 -20.70 2.31 -7.33
CA ALA A 93 -19.89 1.24 -7.89
C ALA A 93 -18.74 1.83 -8.71
N PHE A 94 -17.52 1.34 -8.50
CA PHE A 94 -16.30 1.86 -9.14
C PHE A 94 -16.09 3.37 -9.02
N LEU A 95 -16.70 4.01 -8.02
CA LEU A 95 -16.57 5.44 -7.73
C LEU A 95 -16.95 6.33 -8.93
N ILE A 96 -18.00 5.94 -9.65
CA ILE A 96 -18.60 6.73 -10.72
C ILE A 96 -20.10 6.88 -10.46
N GLY A 97 -20.57 8.13 -10.45
CA GLY A 97 -21.94 8.49 -10.08
C GLY A 97 -22.87 8.69 -11.26
N ASN A 98 -22.57 8.13 -12.45
CA ASN A 98 -23.41 8.31 -13.62
C ASN A 98 -24.63 7.37 -13.60
N GLU A 99 -25.83 7.94 -13.66
CA GLU A 99 -27.07 7.15 -13.58
C GLU A 99 -27.28 6.25 -14.81
N ASP A 100 -26.67 6.59 -15.95
CA ASP A 100 -26.81 5.85 -17.20
C ASP A 100 -25.94 4.57 -17.27
N GLY A 101 -25.02 4.37 -16.31
CA GLY A 101 -24.17 3.16 -16.22
C GLY A 101 -23.20 2.94 -17.39
N THR A 102 -22.86 4.00 -18.13
CA THR A 102 -22.02 3.95 -19.33
C THR A 102 -20.52 4.14 -19.08
N ASP A 103 -20.15 4.50 -17.86
CA ASP A 103 -18.78 4.83 -17.45
C ASP A 103 -18.32 3.73 -16.47
N SER A 104 -17.07 3.30 -16.60
CA SER A 104 -16.49 2.22 -15.80
C SER A 104 -15.76 2.72 -14.55
N GLY A 105 -15.49 4.02 -14.45
CA GLY A 105 -14.90 4.61 -13.27
C GLY A 105 -13.51 4.05 -12.95
N PHE A 106 -13.27 3.75 -11.68
CA PHE A 106 -12.02 3.23 -11.14
C PHE A 106 -11.83 1.71 -11.33
N MET A 107 -12.66 1.06 -12.15
CA MET A 107 -12.51 -0.37 -12.45
C MET A 107 -11.12 -0.70 -12.99
N ILE A 108 -10.62 0.07 -13.96
CA ILE A 108 -9.31 -0.18 -14.56
C ILE A 108 -8.16 0.06 -13.57
N VAL A 109 -8.32 1.01 -12.64
CA VAL A 109 -7.33 1.29 -11.58
C VAL A 109 -7.17 0.05 -10.68
N GLN A 110 -8.27 -0.60 -10.33
CA GLN A 110 -8.25 -1.84 -9.57
C GLN A 110 -7.61 -2.99 -10.36
N TYR A 111 -7.85 -3.09 -11.67
CA TYR A 111 -7.19 -4.10 -12.52
C TYR A 111 -5.68 -3.92 -12.54
N THR A 112 -5.21 -2.68 -12.68
CA THR A 112 -3.78 -2.36 -12.67
C THR A 112 -3.15 -2.72 -11.33
N ALA A 113 -3.78 -2.36 -10.21
CA ALA A 113 -3.28 -2.72 -8.89
C ALA A 113 -3.21 -4.24 -8.68
N ALA A 114 -4.27 -4.97 -9.08
CA ALA A 114 -4.31 -6.43 -8.99
C ALA A 114 -3.21 -7.10 -9.84
N ALA A 115 -2.97 -6.59 -11.05
CA ALA A 115 -1.91 -7.08 -11.93
C ALA A 115 -0.51 -6.88 -11.32
N LEU A 116 -0.25 -5.69 -10.77
CA LEU A 116 1.01 -5.40 -10.08
C LEU A 116 1.24 -6.33 -8.87
N VAL A 117 0.21 -6.55 -8.05
CA VAL A 117 0.30 -7.46 -6.90
C VAL A 117 0.60 -8.89 -7.35
N ASN A 118 -0.03 -9.37 -8.42
CA ASN A 118 0.21 -10.71 -8.95
C ASN A 118 1.63 -10.87 -9.49
N ASP A 119 2.15 -9.85 -10.17
CA ASP A 119 3.53 -9.85 -10.66
C ASP A 119 4.56 -9.82 -9.51
N LEU A 120 4.33 -8.97 -8.49
CA LEU A 120 5.13 -8.93 -7.26
C LEU A 120 5.15 -10.30 -6.54
N ALA A 121 4.02 -10.98 -6.45
CA ALA A 121 3.93 -12.30 -5.83
C ALA A 121 4.78 -13.35 -6.57
N THR A 122 4.85 -13.25 -7.91
CA THR A 122 5.65 -14.16 -8.74
C THR A 122 7.15 -13.88 -8.58
N ARG A 123 7.56 -12.61 -8.51
CA ARG A 123 8.97 -12.19 -8.29
C ARG A 123 9.49 -12.44 -6.86
N ALA A 124 8.61 -12.74 -5.92
CA ALA A 124 8.97 -12.95 -4.51
C ALA A 124 9.80 -14.24 -4.25
N HIS A 125 9.93 -15.13 -5.24
CA HIS A 125 10.77 -16.32 -5.09
C HIS A 125 12.24 -15.94 -4.78
N PRO A 126 12.84 -16.47 -3.70
CA PRO A 126 14.20 -16.12 -3.31
C PRO A 126 15.22 -16.62 -4.36
N ALA A 127 15.98 -15.72 -4.96
CA ALA A 127 17.18 -16.02 -5.73
C ALA A 127 18.30 -16.61 -4.83
N SER A 128 18.30 -16.31 -3.52
CA SER A 128 19.33 -16.81 -2.59
C SER A 128 19.32 -18.34 -2.39
N VAL A 129 18.27 -19.05 -2.81
CA VAL A 129 18.15 -20.51 -2.64
C VAL A 129 18.73 -21.30 -3.81
N TYR A 130 19.23 -20.61 -4.85
CA TYR A 130 19.76 -21.25 -6.04
C TYR A 130 21.17 -20.75 -6.36
N SER A 131 22.16 -21.59 -6.08
CA SER A 131 23.57 -21.38 -6.43
C SER A 131 23.95 -22.24 -7.64
N ILE A 132 24.71 -21.67 -8.58
CA ILE A 132 25.29 -22.39 -9.71
C ILE A 132 26.81 -22.27 -9.63
N PRO A 133 27.55 -23.39 -9.60
CA PRO A 133 29.00 -23.36 -9.56
C PRO A 133 29.62 -22.59 -10.72
N THR A 134 30.56 -21.70 -10.39
CA THR A 134 31.34 -20.91 -11.35
C THR A 134 32.83 -21.16 -11.17
N SER A 135 33.65 -20.55 -12.03
CA SER A 135 35.12 -20.57 -11.89
C SER A 135 35.71 -21.98 -11.80
N ALA A 136 35.23 -22.91 -12.65
CA ALA A 136 35.63 -24.32 -12.64
C ALA A 136 35.47 -25.01 -11.26
N ASN A 137 34.37 -24.73 -10.56
CA ASN A 137 34.04 -25.16 -9.20
C ASN A 137 34.90 -24.55 -8.08
N ALA A 138 35.68 -23.49 -8.36
CA ALA A 138 36.31 -22.71 -7.30
C ALA A 138 35.26 -21.90 -6.50
N GLU A 139 34.19 -21.49 -7.17
CA GLU A 139 33.01 -20.86 -6.57
C GLU A 139 31.84 -21.85 -6.67
N ASP A 140 31.92 -22.96 -5.94
CA ASP A 140 30.90 -24.01 -5.94
C ASP A 140 29.59 -23.59 -5.22
N HIS A 141 29.67 -22.56 -4.37
CA HIS A 141 28.54 -21.96 -3.69
C HIS A 141 28.63 -20.42 -3.65
N VAL A 142 27.56 -19.74 -4.09
CA VAL A 142 27.43 -18.28 -4.10
C VAL A 142 26.09 -17.83 -3.53
N SER A 143 26.01 -16.59 -3.05
CA SER A 143 24.84 -16.10 -2.32
C SER A 143 23.68 -15.57 -3.18
N MET A 144 23.96 -15.18 -4.43
CA MET A 144 23.04 -14.40 -5.27
C MET A 144 22.56 -13.08 -4.62
N GLY A 145 23.32 -12.52 -3.66
CA GLY A 145 22.91 -11.33 -2.90
C GLY A 145 22.63 -10.10 -3.75
N THR A 146 23.40 -9.85 -4.80
CA THR A 146 23.16 -8.73 -5.72
C THR A 146 21.85 -8.86 -6.49
N ASN A 147 21.48 -10.10 -6.89
CA ASN A 147 20.20 -10.35 -7.56
C ASN A 147 19.02 -10.10 -6.61
N GLU A 148 19.15 -10.54 -5.35
CA GLU A 148 18.17 -10.23 -4.31
C GLU A 148 17.97 -8.73 -4.12
N ALA A 149 19.06 -7.98 -3.93
CA ALA A 149 19.00 -6.53 -3.72
C ALA A 149 18.38 -5.79 -4.92
N ARG A 150 18.71 -6.20 -6.15
CA ARG A 150 18.11 -5.65 -7.37
C ARG A 150 16.61 -5.93 -7.44
N HIS A 151 16.18 -7.17 -7.18
CA HIS A 151 14.75 -7.49 -7.17
C HIS A 151 14.01 -6.70 -6.09
N VAL A 152 14.57 -6.55 -4.89
CA VAL A 152 13.98 -5.72 -3.83
C VAL A 152 13.81 -4.27 -4.28
N LEU A 153 14.83 -3.69 -4.93
CA LEU A 153 14.77 -2.31 -5.45
C LEU A 153 13.63 -2.15 -6.46
N ASP A 154 13.60 -2.99 -7.50
CA ASP A 154 12.57 -2.95 -8.56
C ASP A 154 11.17 -3.19 -7.97
N MET A 155 11.02 -4.17 -7.07
CA MET A 155 9.74 -4.50 -6.45
C MET A 155 9.25 -3.39 -5.50
N THR A 156 10.14 -2.59 -4.93
CA THR A 156 9.76 -1.46 -4.06
C THR A 156 9.15 -0.31 -4.89
N GLU A 157 9.63 -0.09 -6.12
CA GLU A 157 9.03 0.86 -7.06
C GLU A 157 7.60 0.44 -7.41
N ASP A 158 7.38 -0.84 -7.74
CA ASP A 158 6.06 -1.39 -8.04
C ASP A 158 5.10 -1.37 -6.84
N LEU A 159 5.62 -1.58 -5.63
CA LEU A 159 4.84 -1.36 -4.40
C LEU A 159 4.40 0.10 -4.28
N GLY A 160 5.28 1.05 -4.61
CA GLY A 160 4.96 2.47 -4.68
C GLY A 160 3.80 2.76 -5.64
N HIS A 161 3.78 2.10 -6.81
CA HIS A 161 2.65 2.18 -7.74
C HIS A 161 1.35 1.67 -7.13
N VAL A 162 1.35 0.50 -6.48
CA VAL A 162 0.13 -0.04 -5.82
C VAL A 162 -0.41 0.93 -4.77
N LEU A 163 0.47 1.50 -3.93
CA LEU A 163 0.10 2.50 -2.93
C LEU A 163 -0.46 3.78 -3.58
N ALA A 164 0.12 4.22 -4.69
CA ALA A 164 -0.36 5.38 -5.43
C ALA A 164 -1.78 5.16 -5.99
N LEU A 165 -2.06 3.98 -6.55
CA LEU A 165 -3.40 3.64 -7.04
C LEU A 165 -4.43 3.56 -5.91
N GLU A 166 -4.03 3.06 -4.73
CA GLU A 166 -4.88 3.11 -3.53
C GLU A 166 -5.22 4.54 -3.13
N LEU A 167 -4.21 5.42 -3.04
CA LEU A 167 -4.39 6.83 -2.66
C LEU A 167 -5.22 7.60 -3.69
N TYR A 168 -5.05 7.30 -4.99
CA TYR A 168 -5.87 7.87 -6.05
C TYR A 168 -7.35 7.50 -5.88
N THR A 169 -7.61 6.21 -5.65
CA THR A 169 -8.95 5.67 -5.42
C THR A 169 -9.56 6.23 -4.13
N ALA A 170 -8.78 6.32 -3.06
CA ALA A 170 -9.20 6.86 -1.77
C ALA A 170 -9.56 8.36 -1.87
N ALA A 171 -8.84 9.15 -2.67
CA ALA A 171 -9.15 10.55 -2.88
C ALA A 171 -10.52 10.75 -3.53
N GLN A 172 -10.84 9.93 -4.54
CA GLN A 172 -12.16 9.93 -5.19
C GLN A 172 -13.26 9.47 -4.21
N ALA A 173 -13.02 8.37 -3.49
CA ALA A 173 -13.99 7.82 -2.54
C ALA A 173 -14.29 8.78 -1.37
N LEU A 174 -13.28 9.53 -0.92
CA LEU A 174 -13.41 10.48 0.17
C LEU A 174 -14.42 11.58 -0.15
N GLU A 175 -14.34 12.17 -1.35
CA GLU A 175 -15.28 13.21 -1.78
C GLU A 175 -16.71 12.70 -1.82
N TYR A 176 -16.96 11.54 -2.46
CA TYR A 176 -18.29 10.92 -2.42
C TYR A 176 -18.77 10.67 -0.99
N ARG A 177 -17.90 10.15 -0.13
CA ARG A 177 -18.27 9.85 1.26
C ARG A 177 -18.68 11.11 2.02
N GLN A 178 -17.90 12.18 1.91
CA GLN A 178 -18.18 13.45 2.57
C GLN A 178 -19.47 14.07 2.03
N ASP A 179 -19.65 14.08 0.71
CA ASP A 179 -20.86 14.62 0.08
C ASP A 179 -22.11 13.83 0.50
N MET A 180 -22.04 12.50 0.52
CA MET A 180 -23.14 11.64 0.95
C MET A 180 -23.53 11.88 2.42
N LEU A 181 -22.55 11.93 3.33
CA LEU A 181 -22.81 12.13 4.75
C LEU A 181 -23.38 13.54 5.03
N ASN A 182 -22.84 14.56 4.37
CA ASN A 182 -23.32 15.93 4.53
C ASN A 182 -24.68 16.15 3.84
N ALA A 183 -24.97 15.45 2.74
CA ALA A 183 -26.30 15.45 2.12
C ALA A 183 -27.33 14.76 3.04
N ALA A 184 -26.98 13.65 3.68
CA ALA A 184 -27.85 12.98 4.65
C ALA A 184 -28.15 13.89 5.85
N ARG A 185 -27.15 14.61 6.36
CA ARG A 185 -27.33 15.62 7.40
C ARG A 185 -28.26 16.74 6.95
N ALA A 186 -28.02 17.34 5.78
CA ALA A 186 -28.86 18.40 5.25
C ALA A 186 -30.32 17.95 5.01
N LEU A 187 -30.54 16.68 4.68
CA LEU A 187 -31.87 16.10 4.55
C LEU A 187 -32.55 15.90 5.92
N ALA A 188 -31.79 15.45 6.92
CA ALA A 188 -32.27 15.34 8.30
C ALA A 188 -32.69 16.69 8.87
N GLU A 189 -31.92 17.75 8.62
CA GLU A 189 -32.20 19.13 9.05
C GLU A 189 -33.51 19.68 8.46
N ARG A 190 -33.93 19.21 7.28
CA ARG A 190 -35.22 19.58 6.66
C ARG A 190 -36.42 18.90 7.32
N GLY A 191 -36.20 17.88 8.15
CA GLY A 191 -37.26 17.17 8.89
C GLY A 191 -38.07 16.16 8.05
N ASP A 192 -37.70 15.89 6.80
CA ASP A 192 -38.38 14.89 5.95
C ASP A 192 -37.80 13.49 6.15
N TRP A 193 -38.30 12.79 7.17
CA TRP A 193 -37.84 11.44 7.48
C TRP A 193 -38.15 10.42 6.38
N LYS A 194 -39.19 10.64 5.57
CA LYS A 194 -39.53 9.75 4.46
C LYS A 194 -38.48 9.83 3.35
N ALA A 195 -37.96 11.02 3.09
CA ALA A 195 -36.87 11.20 2.14
C ALA A 195 -35.58 10.48 2.60
N VAL A 196 -35.28 10.48 3.91
CA VAL A 196 -34.15 9.72 4.47
C VAL A 196 -34.42 8.21 4.36
N ALA A 197 -35.61 7.76 4.75
CA ALA A 197 -36.02 6.36 4.67
C ALA A 197 -35.91 5.80 3.24
N ALA A 198 -36.28 6.59 2.23
CA ALA A 198 -36.21 6.22 0.81
C ALA A 198 -34.78 5.98 0.30
N LYS A 199 -33.75 6.40 1.05
CA LYS A 199 -32.33 6.18 0.72
C LYS A 199 -31.73 4.98 1.46
N ILE A 200 -32.46 4.33 2.36
CA ILE A 200 -32.00 3.15 3.08
C ILE A 200 -32.34 1.90 2.27
N SER A 201 -31.31 1.16 1.90
CA SER A 201 -31.46 -0.14 1.24
C SER A 201 -32.21 -1.13 2.14
N CYS A 202 -33.05 -1.98 1.54
CA CYS A 202 -33.78 -3.04 2.23
C CYS A 202 -34.75 -2.55 3.33
N ALA A 203 -35.32 -1.34 3.20
CA ALA A 203 -36.38 -0.87 4.09
C ALA A 203 -37.57 -1.85 4.11
N PRO A 204 -38.15 -2.15 5.30
CA PRO A 204 -39.35 -2.98 5.38
C PRO A 204 -40.52 -2.30 4.67
N ARG A 205 -41.50 -3.09 4.23
CA ARG A 205 -42.74 -2.53 3.66
C ARG A 205 -43.62 -1.94 4.77
N GLU A 206 -44.42 -0.93 4.46
CA GLU A 206 -45.25 -0.23 5.45
C GLU A 206 -46.28 -1.13 6.16
N ASP A 207 -46.72 -2.21 5.50
CA ASP A 207 -47.68 -3.18 6.01
C ASP A 207 -47.07 -4.23 6.96
N ARG A 208 -45.76 -4.14 7.22
CA ARG A 208 -45.00 -5.11 8.00
C ARG A 208 -44.85 -4.63 9.45
N ALA A 209 -44.85 -5.56 10.39
CA ALA A 209 -44.73 -5.24 11.83
C ALA A 209 -43.42 -4.49 12.16
N GLU A 210 -42.38 -4.76 11.38
CA GLU A 210 -41.05 -4.16 11.47
C GLU A 210 -41.03 -2.66 11.06
N TRP A 211 -42.07 -2.17 10.36
CA TRP A 211 -42.14 -0.79 9.87
C TRP A 211 -42.07 0.25 11.00
N THR A 212 -42.80 0.02 12.10
CA THR A 212 -42.82 0.95 13.23
C THR A 212 -41.44 1.11 13.86
N VAL A 213 -40.68 0.02 13.97
CA VAL A 213 -39.31 0.04 14.50
C VAL A 213 -38.39 0.77 13.52
N PHE A 214 -38.49 0.46 12.24
CA PHE A 214 -37.72 1.15 11.20
C PHE A 214 -37.97 2.67 11.20
N GLU A 215 -39.22 3.12 11.31
CA GLU A 215 -39.53 4.55 11.42
C GLU A 215 -38.85 5.19 12.64
N GLN A 216 -38.89 4.53 13.80
CA GLN A 216 -38.24 5.01 15.03
C GLN A 216 -36.71 5.10 14.87
N ASP A 217 -36.10 4.10 14.23
CA ASP A 217 -34.66 4.07 13.95
C ASP A 217 -34.25 5.20 12.99
N VAL A 218 -35.02 5.42 11.92
CA VAL A 218 -34.75 6.51 10.96
C VAL A 218 -34.85 7.87 11.63
N ARG A 219 -35.88 8.09 12.47
CA ARG A 219 -36.03 9.34 13.22
C ARG A 219 -34.90 9.54 14.23
N SER A 220 -34.46 8.47 14.88
CA SER A 220 -33.31 8.52 15.81
C SER A 220 -32.00 8.84 15.08
N LEU A 221 -31.79 8.25 13.91
CA LEU A 221 -30.66 8.57 13.03
C LEU A 221 -30.69 10.04 12.61
N MET A 222 -31.85 10.58 12.22
CA MET A 222 -31.97 11.99 11.87
C MET A 222 -31.63 12.91 13.04
N ASP A 223 -32.12 12.63 14.25
CA ASP A 223 -31.79 13.41 15.43
C ASP A 223 -30.28 13.40 15.72
N ALA A 224 -29.62 12.25 15.55
CA ALA A 224 -28.17 12.14 15.63
C ALA A 224 -27.44 12.96 14.54
N LEU A 225 -27.92 12.91 13.30
CA LEU A 225 -27.35 13.67 12.18
C LEU A 225 -27.51 15.19 12.36
N CYS A 226 -28.65 15.66 12.88
CA CYS A 226 -28.88 17.08 13.16
C CYS A 226 -27.96 17.62 14.26
N LYS A 227 -27.54 16.77 15.21
CA LYS A 227 -26.62 17.13 16.29
C LYS A 227 -25.15 17.00 15.89
N ALA A 228 -24.86 16.34 14.77
CA ALA A 228 -23.50 16.16 14.29
C ALA A 228 -22.97 17.43 13.61
N ASP A 229 -21.67 17.69 13.80
CA ASP A 229 -20.95 18.66 12.99
C ASP A 229 -20.82 18.18 11.53
N GLY A 230 -20.38 19.07 10.64
CA GLY A 230 -20.09 18.70 9.25
C GLY A 230 -19.08 17.57 9.18
N PHE A 231 -19.38 16.52 8.41
CA PHE A 231 -18.50 15.37 8.28
C PHE A 231 -17.29 15.74 7.42
N HIS A 232 -16.11 15.58 7.99
CA HIS A 232 -14.86 15.81 7.30
C HIS A 232 -13.77 14.80 7.68
N ALA A 233 -12.80 14.60 6.79
CA ALA A 233 -11.61 13.82 7.11
C ALA A 233 -10.73 14.54 8.15
N GLY A 234 -9.88 13.77 8.84
CA GLY A 234 -8.87 14.35 9.74
C GLY A 234 -7.85 15.22 8.98
N SER A 235 -7.19 16.15 9.69
CA SER A 235 -6.31 17.16 9.11
C SER A 235 -5.20 16.59 8.22
N ALA A 236 -4.56 15.49 8.61
CA ALA A 236 -3.53 14.83 7.81
C ALA A 236 -4.08 14.32 6.47
N VAL A 237 -5.27 13.72 6.47
CA VAL A 237 -5.94 13.22 5.27
C VAL A 237 -6.40 14.38 4.39
N GLN A 238 -6.95 15.44 4.97
CA GLN A 238 -7.31 16.66 4.22
C GLN A 238 -6.10 17.28 3.52
N ASN A 239 -4.94 17.33 4.19
CA ASN A 239 -3.71 17.84 3.61
C ASN A 239 -3.24 16.96 2.43
N ALA A 240 -3.22 15.64 2.60
CA ALA A 240 -2.85 14.72 1.53
C ALA A 240 -3.82 14.80 0.34
N HIS A 241 -5.13 14.80 0.61
CA HIS A 241 -6.19 14.96 -0.40
C HIS A 241 -6.06 16.28 -1.16
N ALA A 242 -5.84 17.40 -0.46
CA ALA A 242 -5.64 18.69 -1.08
C ALA A 242 -4.40 18.72 -1.99
N ARG A 243 -3.32 18.01 -1.62
CA ARG A 243 -2.14 17.87 -2.49
C ARG A 243 -2.45 17.05 -3.74
N ILE A 244 -3.19 15.95 -3.62
CA ILE A 244 -3.65 15.17 -4.78
C ILE A 244 -4.50 16.04 -5.71
N ARG A 245 -5.48 16.79 -5.17
CA ARG A 245 -6.39 17.64 -5.94
C ARG A 245 -5.75 18.88 -6.57
N LYS A 246 -4.52 19.22 -6.23
CA LYS A 246 -3.73 20.22 -6.99
C LYS A 246 -3.27 19.70 -8.35
N HIS A 247 -3.21 18.38 -8.54
CA HIS A 247 -2.62 17.75 -9.72
C HIS A 247 -3.60 16.86 -10.49
N ILE A 248 -4.59 16.29 -9.78
CA ILE A 248 -5.51 15.28 -10.30
C ILE A 248 -6.94 15.66 -9.93
N ASP A 249 -7.73 16.06 -10.92
CA ASP A 249 -9.12 16.47 -10.72
C ASP A 249 -10.03 15.28 -10.37
N PHE A 250 -11.13 15.56 -9.67
CA PHE A 250 -12.20 14.59 -9.44
C PHE A 250 -12.76 14.08 -10.78
N MET A 251 -12.94 12.77 -10.89
CA MET A 251 -13.40 12.16 -12.13
C MET A 251 -14.92 12.05 -12.15
N ARG A 252 -15.57 12.83 -13.01
CA ARG A 252 -17.05 12.84 -13.17
C ARG A 252 -17.56 11.91 -14.28
N ARG A 253 -16.71 11.62 -15.25
CA ARG A 253 -16.94 10.79 -16.45
C ARG A 253 -15.63 10.10 -16.80
N ASP A 254 -15.71 8.99 -17.53
CA ASP A 254 -14.50 8.28 -17.95
C ASP A 254 -13.58 9.19 -18.78
N ARG A 255 -12.28 9.06 -18.53
CA ARG A 255 -11.22 9.70 -19.29
C ARG A 255 -9.99 8.81 -19.32
N ALA A 256 -9.05 9.12 -20.20
CA ALA A 256 -7.73 8.52 -20.16
C ALA A 256 -7.07 8.80 -18.79
N MET A 257 -6.64 7.75 -18.09
CA MET A 257 -6.12 7.83 -16.72
C MET A 257 -4.59 7.74 -16.65
N ASP A 258 -3.90 7.47 -17.75
CA ASP A 258 -2.44 7.31 -17.80
C ASP A 258 -1.71 8.54 -17.22
N GLY A 259 -2.14 9.75 -17.58
CA GLY A 259 -1.58 10.99 -17.03
C GLY A 259 -1.89 11.19 -15.54
N ASP A 260 -3.07 10.78 -15.08
CA ASP A 260 -3.46 10.88 -13.66
C ASP A 260 -2.69 9.86 -12.81
N VAL A 261 -2.58 8.62 -13.30
CA VAL A 261 -1.79 7.53 -12.70
C VAL A 261 -0.32 7.95 -12.60
N GLN A 262 0.26 8.49 -13.67
CA GLN A 262 1.64 8.95 -13.65
C GLN A 262 1.87 10.02 -12.58
N LYS A 263 0.97 11.00 -12.46
CA LYS A 263 1.07 12.05 -11.44
C LYS A 263 0.96 11.51 -10.02
N ILE A 264 0.02 10.60 -9.74
CA ILE A 264 -0.10 10.07 -8.37
C ILE A 264 1.12 9.22 -8.00
N CYS A 265 1.66 8.44 -8.95
CA CYS A 265 2.89 7.70 -8.75
C CYS A 265 4.07 8.64 -8.44
N GLN A 266 4.20 9.77 -9.17
CA GLN A 266 5.21 10.79 -8.89
C GLN A 266 5.03 11.44 -7.51
N LEU A 267 3.79 11.70 -7.08
CA LEU A 267 3.51 12.26 -5.75
C LEU A 267 3.90 11.30 -4.62
N VAL A 268 3.70 9.99 -4.82
CA VAL A 268 4.14 8.97 -3.86
C VAL A 268 5.66 8.84 -3.86
N ALA A 269 6.29 8.75 -5.03
CA ALA A 269 7.73 8.57 -5.17
C ALA A 269 8.57 9.76 -4.64
N SER A 270 7.97 10.96 -4.59
CA SER A 270 8.62 12.19 -4.08
C SER A 270 8.30 12.48 -2.60
N ASP A 271 7.62 11.56 -1.91
CA ASP A 271 7.08 11.75 -0.56
C ASP A 271 6.18 13.00 -0.41
N ALA A 272 5.69 13.54 -1.52
CA ALA A 272 4.94 14.78 -1.56
C ALA A 272 3.59 14.70 -0.86
N LEU A 273 3.12 13.52 -0.44
CA LEU A 273 1.87 13.33 0.29
C LEU A 273 2.06 13.24 1.81
N LEU A 274 3.27 12.91 2.25
CA LEU A 274 3.63 12.95 3.65
C LEU A 274 3.88 14.43 3.99
N GLY A 275 3.24 14.97 5.03
CA GLY A 275 3.55 16.31 5.51
C GLY A 275 5.02 16.40 5.97
N ASN A 276 5.42 17.50 6.62
CA ASN A 276 6.67 17.51 7.40
C ASN A 276 6.55 16.60 8.65
N ALA A 277 6.18 15.34 8.46
CA ALA A 277 6.24 14.30 9.47
C ALA A 277 7.67 13.74 9.42
N GLN A 278 8.61 14.52 9.94
CA GLN A 278 9.88 14.02 10.46
C GLN A 278 9.72 13.79 11.96
#